data_AF-B0NM73-F1
#
_entry.id   AF-B0NM73-F1
#
_cell.length_a   1.000
_cell.length_b   1.000
_cell.length_c   1.000
_cell.angle_alpha   90.00
_cell.angle_beta   90.00
_cell.angle_gamma   90.00
#
_symmetry.space_group_name_H-M   'P 1'
#
loop_
_entity.id
_entity.type
_entity.pdbx_description
1 polymer ?
#
loop_
_entity_poly.entity_id
_entity_poly.type
_entity_poly.pdbx_seq_one_letter_code
_entity_poly.pdbx_strand_id
1 'polypeptide(L)' 'MIVEGVTFNEERVRNMKKRDFINTHKNVFFLDRPPEEREKTLSSIYDDIASSGAARQKKDDCIL' A
#
# COMPACT_ATOMS: atom_id res chain seq x y z
N MET A 1 -2.70 3.49 -8.66
CA MET A 1 -3.23 2.24 -8.04
C MET A 1 -4.61 2.51 -7.46
N ILE A 2 -5.57 1.59 -7.65
CA ILE A 2 -6.92 1.70 -7.07
C ILE A 2 -7.14 0.48 -6.17
N VAL A 3 -7.54 0.68 -4.91
CA VAL A 3 -7.80 -0.39 -3.94
C VAL A 3 -9.12 -0.10 -3.24
N GLU A 4 -10.09 -1.02 -3.34
CA GLU A 4 -11.40 -0.90 -2.70
C GLU A 4 -12.11 0.45 -2.98
N GLY A 5 -11.98 0.95 -4.22
CA GLY A 5 -12.55 2.24 -4.64
C GLY A 5 -11.72 3.48 -4.25
N VAL A 6 -10.65 3.31 -3.48
CA VAL A 6 -9.71 4.39 -3.13
C VAL A 6 -8.62 4.49 -4.21
N THR A 7 -8.47 5.67 -4.79
CA THR A 7 -7.41 5.95 -5.76
C THR A 7 -6.19 6.52 -5.05
N PHE A 8 -5.05 5.83 -5.17
CA PHE A 8 -3.76 6.27 -4.65
C PHE A 8 -2.89 6.87 -5.75
N ASN A 9 -2.42 8.09 -5.51
CA ASN A 9 -1.43 8.73 -6.38
C ASN A 9 -0.06 8.10 -6.14
N GLU A 10 0.38 7.28 -7.08
CA GLU A 10 1.61 6.50 -6.95
C GLU A 10 2.87 7.36 -6.81
N GLU A 11 2.97 8.45 -7.58
CA GLU A 11 4.11 9.36 -7.50
C GLU A 11 4.22 10.00 -6.12
N ARG A 12 3.10 10.49 -5.58
CA ARG A 12 3.07 11.09 -4.25
C ARG A 12 3.39 10.06 -3.15
N VAL A 13 2.89 8.83 -3.28
CA VAL A 13 3.16 7.75 -2.32
C VAL A 13 4.64 7.34 -2.36
N ARG A 14 5.26 7.25 -3.55
CA ARG A 14 6.71 6.97 -3.68
C ARG A 14 7.59 8.05 -3.07
N ASN A 15 7.14 9.31 -3.08
CA ASN A 15 7.87 10.45 -2.56
C ASN A 15 7.68 10.71 -1.05
N MET A 16 6.93 9.87 -0.32
CA MET A 16 6.75 9.99 1.13
C MET A 16 7.26 8.76 1.87
N LYS A 17 7.51 8.88 3.18
CA LYS A 17 7.91 7.73 4.00
C LYS A 17 6.70 6.86 4.30
N LYS A 18 6.88 5.53 4.29
CA LYS A 18 5.85 4.54 4.66
C LYS A 18 5.12 4.86 5.97
N ARG A 19 5.86 5.26 7.01
CA ARG A 19 5.28 5.62 8.30
C ARG A 19 4.34 6.82 8.21
N ASP A 20 4.71 7.82 7.42
CA ASP A 20 3.92 9.03 7.24
C ASP A 20 2.68 8.71 6.39
N PHE A 21 2.83 7.89 5.34
CA PHE A 21 1.71 7.34 4.58
C PHE A 21 0.69 6.65 5.49
N ILE A 22 1.12 5.68 6.31
CA ILE A 22 0.22 4.93 7.20
C ILE A 22 -0.45 5.87 8.21
N ASN A 23 0.30 6.75 8.88
CA ASN A 23 -0.26 7.65 9.89
C ASN A 23 -1.27 8.65 9.32
N THR A 24 -1.05 9.16 8.11
CA THR A 24 -1.99 10.06 7.45
C THR A 24 -3.28 9.33 7.02
N HIS A 25 -3.20 8.06 6.64
CA HIS A 25 -4.29 7.35 5.97
C HIS A 25 -5.09 6.41 6.90
N LYS A 26 -4.51 5.91 8.00
CA LYS A 26 -5.14 4.91 8.89
C LYS A 26 -6.41 5.37 9.62
N ASN A 27 -6.63 6.68 9.67
CA ASN A 27 -7.82 7.28 10.27
C ASN A 27 -8.82 7.80 9.21
N VAL A 28 -8.52 7.61 7.92
CA VAL A 28 -9.35 8.09 6.80
C VAL A 28 -9.92 6.92 6.00
N PHE A 29 -9.13 5.87 5.78
CA PHE A 29 -9.51 4.71 4.97
C PHE A 29 -9.65 3.44 5.82
N PHE A 30 -10.44 2.49 5.30
CA PHE A 30 -10.64 1.16 5.90
C PHE A 30 -11.15 1.22 7.36
N LEU A 31 -11.97 2.21 7.69
CA LEU A 31 -12.46 2.46 9.06
C LEU A 31 -13.43 1.38 9.56
N ASP A 32 -13.89 0.52 8.67
CA ASP A 32 -14.63 -0.72 8.95
C ASP A 32 -13.75 -1.80 9.59
N ARG A 33 -12.42 -1.63 9.60
CA ARG A 33 -11.46 -2.62 10.12
C ARG A 33 -10.79 -2.16 11.42
N PRO A 34 -10.28 -3.08 12.26
CA PRO A 34 -9.48 -2.72 13.42
C PRO A 34 -8.16 -2.01 13.00
N PRO A 35 -7.59 -1.15 13.86
CA PRO A 35 -6.42 -0.34 13.53
C PRO A 35 -5.24 -1.15 12.99
N GLU A 36 -4.95 -2.31 13.58
CA GLU A 36 -3.86 -3.19 13.16
C GLU A 36 -4.03 -3.67 11.71
N GLU A 37 -5.24 -4.06 11.32
CA GLU A 37 -5.53 -4.50 9.95
C GLU A 37 -5.42 -3.34 8.96
N ARG A 38 -5.85 -2.13 9.36
CA ARG A 38 -5.67 -0.93 8.53
C ARG A 38 -4.20 -0.65 8.26
N GLU A 39 -3.37 -0.71 9.30
CA GLU A 39 -1.93 -0.47 9.17
C GLU A 39 -1.28 -1.53 8.27
N LYS A 40 -1.67 -2.81 8.38
CA LYS A 40 -1.21 -3.88 7.48
C LYS A 40 -1.64 -3.64 6.04
N THR A 41 -2.90 -3.31 5.79
CA THR A 41 -3.42 -3.03 4.43
C THR A 41 -2.69 -1.84 3.81
N LEU A 42 -2.58 -0.72 4.53
CA LEU A 42 -1.85 0.47 4.06
C LEU A 42 -0.36 0.17 3.85
N SER A 43 0.26 -0.64 4.73
CA SER A 43 1.64 -1.09 4.57
C SER A 43 1.84 -1.85 3.26
N SER A 44 0.95 -2.81 2.94
CA SER A 44 1.01 -3.58 1.70
C SER A 44 0.84 -2.69 0.47
N ILE A 45 -0.14 -1.78 0.47
CA ILE A 45 -0.39 -0.84 -0.64
C ILE A 45 0.84 0.03 -0.89
N TYR A 46 1.46 0.55 0.18
CA TYR A 46 2.68 1.33 0.06
C TYR A 46 3.80 0.50 -0.59
N ASP A 47 4.01 -0.73 -0.11
CA ASP A 47 5.06 -1.60 -0.63
C ASP A 47 4.82 -1.94 -2.11
N ASP A 48 3.57 -2.21 -2.49
CA ASP A 48 3.20 -2.47 -3.88
C ASP A 48 3.48 -1.27 -4.78
N ILE A 49 3.11 -0.05 -4.35
CA ILE A 49 3.35 1.18 -5.11
C ILE A 49 4.84 1.50 -5.20
N ALA A 50 5.55 1.37 -4.08
CA ALA A 50 6.99 1.62 -3.98
C ALA A 50 7.79 0.61 -4.82
N SER A 51 7.41 -0.68 -4.75
CA SER A 51 8.02 -1.76 -5.53
C SER A 51 7.66 -1.66 -7.01
N SER A 52 6.46 -1.21 -7.37
CA SER A 52 6.07 -0.99 -8.78
C SER A 52 6.89 0.10 -9.47
N GLY A 53 7.47 1.03 -8.71
CA GLY A 53 8.44 2.01 -9.21
C GLY A 53 9.88 1.49 -9.30
N ALA A 54 10.17 0.38 -8.62
CA ALA A 54 11.49 -0.25 -8.52
C ALA A 54 11.42 -1.66 -9.14
N ALA A 55 11.26 -1.73 -10.47
CA ALA A 55 11.32 -2.95 -11.28
C ALA A 55 10.35 -4.09 -10.87
N ARG A 56 9.37 -4.35 -11.74
CA ARG A 56 8.61 -5.62 -11.76
C ARG A 56 9.60 -6.80 -11.83
N GLN A 57 9.92 -7.49 -10.75
CA GLN A 57 10.54 -8.82 -10.83
C GLN A 57 10.13 -9.75 -9.67
N LYS A 58 9.41 -10.80 -10.10
CA LYS A 58 9.29 -12.16 -9.57
C LYS A 58 8.28 -12.43 -8.44
N LYS A 59 7.24 -13.19 -8.80
CA LYS A 59 6.91 -14.50 -8.21
C LYS A 59 5.97 -15.28 -9.16
N ASP A 60 6.53 -15.68 -10.29
CA ASP A 60 6.05 -16.87 -11.02
C ASP A 60 6.88 -18.05 -10.52
N ASP A 61 6.62 -18.57 -9.32
CA ASP A 61 7.19 -19.85 -8.87
C ASP A 61 6.33 -20.44 -7.74
N CYS A 62 5.24 -21.09 -8.13
CA CYS A 62 4.76 -22.28 -7.42
C CYS A 62 4.43 -23.35 -8.47
N ILE A 63 5.47 -23.99 -8.99
CA ILE A 63 5.41 -25.40 -9.38
C ILE A 63 5.97 -26.19 -8.21
N LEU A 64 5.12 -26.94 -7.51
CA LEU A 64 5.32 -28.37 -7.23
C LEU A 64 4.02 -29.01 -6.76
#